data_AF-A0A1V5XCT4-F1
#
_entry.id   AF-A0A1V5XCT4-F1
#
_cell.length_a   1.000
_cell.length_b   1.000
_cell.length_c   1.000
_cell.angle_alpha   90.00
_cell.angle_beta   90.00
_cell.angle_gamma   90.00
#
_symmetry.space_group_name_H-M   'P 1'
#
loop_
_entity.id
_entity.type
_entity.pdbx_description
1 polymer ?
#
loop_
_entity_poly.entity_id
_entity_poly.type
_entity_poly.pdbx_seq_one_letter_code
_entity_poly.pdbx_strand_id
1 'polypeptide(L)' 'MAKSFITPAQISKIHSISYQTINYYTNLGLLRVKKREANNRLYSPKEVSACLRKVSDLKSQGYSLRLICDLLRKN' A
#
# COMPACT_ATOMS: atom_id res chain seq x y z
N MET A 1 14.99 14.01 -6.52
CA MET A 1 14.84 13.30 -5.23
C MET A 1 14.99 11.81 -5.47
N ALA A 2 15.95 11.17 -4.80
CA ALA A 2 16.33 9.77 -5.02
C ALA A 2 15.10 8.85 -4.92
N LYS A 3 14.89 7.99 -5.92
CA LYS A 3 13.90 6.90 -5.86
C LYS A 3 14.43 5.82 -4.92
N SER A 4 14.41 6.09 -3.62
CA SER A 4 14.68 5.08 -2.60
C SER A 4 13.41 4.26 -2.45
N PHE A 5 13.44 3.00 -2.85
CA PHE A 5 12.36 2.07 -2.53
C PHE A 5 12.29 1.87 -1.01
N ILE A 6 11.10 1.61 -0.50
CA ILE A 6 10.87 1.35 0.92
C ILE A 6 10.44 -0.09 1.17
N THR A 7 10.85 -0.63 2.32
CA THR A 7 10.46 -1.96 2.81
C THR A 7 9.12 -1.89 3.55
N PRO A 8 8.44 -3.03 3.81
CA PRO A 8 7.23 -3.03 4.64
C PRO A 8 7.49 -2.49 6.05
N ALA A 9 8.68 -2.69 6.62
CA ALA A 9 9.05 -2.13 7.92
C ALA A 9 9.08 -0.60 7.91
N GLN A 10 9.61 0.01 6.83
CA GLN A 10 9.57 1.45 6.66
C GLN A 10 8.15 1.96 6.44
N ILE A 11 7.34 1.26 5.63
CA ILE A 11 5.91 1.62 5.45
C ILE A 11 5.17 1.61 6.80
N SER A 12 5.39 0.58 7.61
CA SER A 12 4.76 0.44 8.92
C SER A 12 5.09 1.62 9.84
N LYS A 13 6.37 2.03 9.87
CA LYS A 13 6.83 3.18 10.67
C LYS A 13 6.30 4.52 10.13
N ILE A 14 6.31 4.73 8.82
CA ILE A 14 5.92 6.01 8.19
C ILE A 14 4.42 6.25 8.27
N HIS A 15 3.62 5.21 8.06
CA HIS A 15 2.16 5.32 7.97
C HIS A 15 1.42 4.79 9.20
N SER A 16 2.15 4.36 10.24
CA SER A 16 1.58 3.80 11.48
C SER A 16 0.57 2.67 11.22
N ILE A 17 0.84 1.82 10.22
CA ILE A 17 0.01 0.64 9.91
C ILE A 17 0.74 -0.65 10.22
N SER A 18 -0.03 -1.67 10.61
CA SER A 18 0.55 -2.96 10.97
C SER A 18 1.14 -3.69 9.76
N TYR A 19 2.14 -4.54 10.01
CA TYR A 19 2.71 -5.42 8.98
C TYR A 19 1.65 -6.31 8.34
N GLN A 20 0.67 -6.75 9.13
CA GLN A 20 -0.48 -7.53 8.68
C GLN A 20 -1.32 -6.73 7.67
N THR A 21 -1.57 -5.45 7.94
CA THR A 21 -2.30 -4.56 7.01
C THR A 21 -1.54 -4.41 5.70
N ILE A 22 -0.21 -4.21 5.77
CA ILE A 22 0.63 -4.09 4.58
C ILE A 22 0.60 -5.38 3.76
N ASN A 23 0.74 -6.54 4.41
CA ASN A 23 0.65 -7.85 3.76
C ASN A 23 -0.71 -8.04 3.10
N TYR A 24 -1.78 -7.73 3.84
CA TYR A 24 -3.14 -7.87 3.35
C TYR A 24 -3.38 -6.97 2.13
N TYR A 25 -3.01 -5.70 2.18
CA TYR A 25 -3.14 -4.78 1.05
C TYR A 25 -2.24 -5.18 -0.14
N THR A 26 -1.08 -5.77 0.12
CA THR A 26 -0.22 -6.33 -0.94
C THR A 26 -0.91 -7.52 -1.61
N ASN A 27 -1.48 -8.45 -0.83
CA ASN A 27 -2.18 -9.63 -1.33
C ASN A 27 -3.46 -9.27 -2.09
N LEU A 28 -4.14 -8.20 -1.68
CA LEU A 28 -5.30 -7.64 -2.38
C LEU A 28 -4.91 -6.90 -3.67
N GLY A 29 -3.61 -6.67 -3.91
CA GLY A 29 -3.09 -5.95 -5.08
C GLY A 29 -3.18 -4.42 -4.98
N LEU A 30 -3.53 -3.88 -3.82
CA LEU A 30 -3.55 -2.44 -3.55
C LEU A 30 -2.13 -1.86 -3.49
N LEU A 31 -1.22 -2.54 -2.77
CA LEU A 31 0.19 -2.17 -2.71
C LEU A 31 0.99 -3.00 -3.71
N ARG A 32 1.47 -2.36 -4.78
CA ARG A 32 2.25 -3.03 -5.82
C ARG A 32 3.73 -3.10 -5.43
N VAL A 33 4.25 -4.32 -5.36
CA VAL A 33 5.69 -4.57 -5.20
C VAL A 33 6.42 -4.13 -6.47
N LYS A 34 7.41 -3.26 -6.34
CA LYS A 34 8.18 -2.74 -7.48
C LYS A 34 9.45 -3.51 -7.75
N LYS A 35 10.10 -3.94 -6.67
CA LYS A 35 11.33 -4.72 -6.74
C LYS A 35 11.30 -5.77 -5.64
N ARG A 36 12.00 -6.86 -5.87
CA ARG A 36 12.42 -7.78 -4.83
C ARG A 36 13.93 -7.71 -4.74
N GLU A 37 14.43 -7.59 -3.52
CA GLU A 37 15.86 -7.65 -3.23
C GLU A 37 16.06 -8.76 -2.20
N ALA A 38 16.70 -9.85 -2.64
CA ALA A 38 16.64 -11.15 -1.98
C ALA A 38 15.17 -11.52 -1.64
N ASN A 39 14.86 -11.70 -0.35
CA ASN A 39 13.52 -12.03 0.14
C ASN A 39 12.69 -10.79 0.56
N ASN A 40 13.23 -9.58 0.40
CA ASN A 40 12.55 -8.34 0.79
C ASN A 40 11.74 -7.75 -0.36
N ARG A 41 10.49 -7.38 -0.06
CA ARG A 41 9.62 -6.63 -0.96
C ARG A 41 9.94 -5.15 -0.86
N LEU A 42 10.07 -4.50 -2.01
CA LEU A 42 10.38 -3.08 -2.11
C LEU A 42 9.25 -2.36 -2.85
N TYR A 43 8.84 -1.22 -2.31
CA TYR A 43 7.70 -0.44 -2.78
C TYR A 43 8.13 0.98 -3.14
N SER A 44 7.40 1.60 -4.07
CA SER A 44 7.54 3.03 -4.35
C SER A 44 6.87 3.83 -3.22
N PRO A 45 7.60 4.70 -2.49
CA PRO A 45 7.01 5.52 -1.42
C PRO A 45 5.83 6.36 -1.90
N LYS A 46 5.97 6.96 -3.10
CA LYS A 46 4.93 7.80 -3.70
C LYS A 46 3.65 7.03 -3.96
N GLU A 47 3.76 5.81 -4.49
CA GLU A 47 2.59 4.97 -4.79
C GLU A 47 1.93 4.43 -3.53
N VAL A 48 2.72 4.03 -2.53
CA VAL A 48 2.20 3.59 -1.22
C VAL A 48 1.40 4.72 -0.57
N SER A 49 1.97 5.93 -0.45
CA SER A 49 1.28 7.07 0.14
C SER A 49 0.00 7.43 -0.61
N ALA A 50 0.04 7.44 -1.96
CA ALA A 50 -1.13 7.74 -2.77
C ALA A 50 -2.23 6.68 -2.60
N CYS A 51 -1.88 5.40 -2.55
CA CYS A 51 -2.82 4.31 -2.34
C CYS A 51 -3.44 4.38 -0.94
N LEU A 52 -2.63 4.53 0.11
CA LEU A 52 -3.12 4.57 1.49
C LEU A 52 -4.04 5.77 1.73
N ARG A 53 -3.72 6.94 1.15
CA ARG A 53 -4.61 8.11 1.20
C ARG A 53 -5.96 7.81 0.56
N LYS A 54 -5.99 7.29 -0.67
CA LYS A 54 -7.24 6.91 -1.35
C LYS A 54 -8.06 5.89 -0.56
N VAL A 55 -7.40 4.87 -0.01
CA VAL A 55 -8.06 3.86 0.83
C VAL A 55 -8.67 4.53 2.08
N SER A 56 -7.95 5.43 2.74
CA SER A 56 -8.46 6.17 3.89
C SER A 56 -9.66 7.04 3.53
N ASP A 57 -9.58 7.78 2.42
CA ASP A 57 -10.66 8.68 1.96
C ASP A 57 -11.93 7.91 1.58
N LEU A 58 -11.79 6.71 1.01
CA LEU A 58 -12.95 5.87 0.69
C LEU A 58 -13.49 5.18 1.94
N LYS A 59 -12.64 4.77 2.88
CA LYS A 59 -13.11 4.22 4.17
C LYS A 59 -13.90 5.26 4.97
N SER A 60 -13.48 6.53 4.97
CA SER A 60 -14.21 7.60 5.67
C SER A 60 -15.57 7.90 5.03
N GLN A 61 -15.74 7.61 3.73
CA GLN A 61 -17.01 7.69 3.03
C GLN A 61 -17.91 6.45 3.24
N GLY A 62 -17.48 5.47 4.06
CA GLY A 62 -18.27 4.28 4.38
C GLY A 62 -18.12 3.11 3.39
N TYR A 63 -17.20 3.18 2.43
CA TYR A 63 -16.97 2.07 1.51
C TYR A 63 -16.32 0.88 2.22
N SER A 64 -16.83 -0.32 1.92
CA SER A 64 -16.18 -1.56 2.37
C SER A 64 -14.84 -1.74 1.65
N LEU A 65 -13.87 -2.36 2.33
CA LEU A 65 -12.54 -2.57 1.75
C LEU A 65 -12.58 -3.38 0.44
N ARG A 66 -13.53 -4.30 0.30
CA ARG A 66 -13.74 -5.07 -0.93
C ARG A 66 -14.11 -4.15 -2.10
N LEU A 67 -15.08 -3.24 -1.89
CA LEU A 67 -15.46 -2.25 -2.90
C LEU A 67 -14.30 -1.32 -3.24
N ILE A 68 -13.53 -0.90 -2.24
CA ILE A 68 -12.32 -0.07 -2.46
C ILE A 68 -11.32 -0.79 -3.35
N CYS A 69 -11.10 -2.09 -3.14
CA CYS A 69 -10.21 -2.88 -3.99
C CYS A 69 -10.71 -2.91 -5.44
N ASP A 70 -12.00 -3.13 -5.66
CA ASP A 70 -12.57 -3.19 -7.01
C ASP A 70 -12.48 -1.83 -7.72
N LEU A 71 -12.72 -0.73 -7.00
CA LEU A 71 -12.60 0.64 -7.52
C LEU A 71 -11.15 0.99 -7.89
N LEU A 72 -10.19 0.62 -7.05
CA LEU A 72 -8.78 0.95 -7.26
C LEU A 72 -8.07 0.03 -8.26
N ARG A 73 -8.66 -1.12 -8.61
CA ARG A 73 -8.15 -2.04 -9.65
C ARG A 73 -8.63 -1.70 -11.06
N LYS A 74 -9.76 -1.00 -11.20
CA LYS A 74 -10.39 -0.68 -12.50
C LYS A 74 -9.79 0.52 -13.25
N ASN A 75 -8.73 1.13 -12.72
CA ASN A 75 -7.94 2.19 -13.37
C ASN A 75 -6.48 1.75 -13.52
#